data_AF-A0A6T0BQW2-F1
#
_entry.id   AF-A0A6T0BQW2-F1
#
_cell.length_a   1.000
_cell.length_b   1.000
_cell.length_c   1.000
_cell.angle_alpha   90.00
_cell.angle_beta   90.00
_cell.angle_gamma   90.00
#
_symmetry.space_group_name_H-M   'P 1'
#
loop_
_entity.id
_entity.type
_entity.pdbx_description
1 polymer ?
#
loop_
_entity_poly.entity_id
_entity_poly.type
_entity_poly.pdbx_seq_one_letter_code
_entity_poly.pdbx_strand_id
1 'polypeptide(L)'
;MSLQDGTAKMSKSDANDLSRINLLDSPDEIRRKIKKCKTDSIKGIGYSPDRPEANNLLGIYEAMTGKSKEEVEAEAATWVGWGTFKPLLADALIAHLEPLQARYAELVAEPEYLASVLREGAEAADETASRTLADAKRAMGFTLPGETPKF
;
A
#
# COMPACT_ATOMS: atom_id res chain seq x y z
N MET A 1 -8.67 1.31 5.17
CA MET A 1 -9.58 0.21 5.53
C MET A 1 -10.03 -0.53 4.27
N SER A 2 -10.65 -1.71 4.40
CA SER A 2 -11.20 -2.47 3.29
C SER A 2 -12.26 -1.67 2.54
N LEU A 3 -12.31 -1.82 1.22
CA LEU A 3 -13.33 -1.19 0.37
C LEU A 3 -14.71 -1.85 0.54
N GLN A 4 -14.80 -3.02 1.16
CA GLN A 4 -16.06 -3.74 1.37
C GLN A 4 -16.52 -3.72 2.83
N ASP A 5 -15.62 -3.33 3.75
CA ASP A 5 -15.90 -3.19 5.18
C ASP A 5 -15.01 -2.09 5.77
N GLY A 6 -15.62 -0.94 6.10
CA GLY A 6 -14.90 0.20 6.65
C GLY A 6 -14.28 -0.05 8.03
N THR A 7 -14.68 -1.11 8.73
CA THR A 7 -14.15 -1.48 10.06
C THR A 7 -12.95 -2.42 9.98
N ALA A 8 -12.76 -3.09 8.84
CA ALA A 8 -11.66 -4.02 8.62
C ALA A 8 -10.46 -3.34 7.96
N LYS A 9 -9.25 -3.73 8.35
CA LYS A 9 -8.03 -3.30 7.65
C LYS A 9 -8.00 -3.90 6.24
N MET A 10 -7.56 -3.12 5.24
CA MET A 10 -7.32 -3.64 3.89
C MET A 10 -6.22 -4.70 3.96
N SER A 11 -6.46 -5.88 3.36
CA SER A 11 -5.52 -6.99 3.37
C SER A 11 -5.23 -7.51 1.97
N LYS A 12 -3.93 -7.69 1.66
CA LYS A 12 -3.47 -8.33 0.42
C LYS A 12 -3.94 -9.79 0.32
N SER A 13 -4.12 -10.48 1.45
CA SER A 13 -4.52 -11.88 1.51
C SER A 13 -6.03 -12.10 1.58
N ASP A 14 -6.84 -11.04 1.57
CA ASP A 14 -8.29 -11.18 1.54
C ASP A 14 -8.73 -11.94 0.27
N ALA A 15 -9.63 -12.91 0.41
CA ALA A 15 -10.13 -13.68 -0.73
C ALA A 15 -10.94 -12.81 -1.70
N ASN A 16 -11.55 -11.73 -1.22
CA ASN A 16 -12.31 -10.79 -2.03
C ASN A 16 -11.39 -9.71 -2.60
N ASP A 17 -11.08 -9.79 -3.90
CA ASP A 17 -10.25 -8.78 -4.57
C ASP A 17 -10.89 -7.37 -4.59
N LEU A 18 -12.22 -7.27 -4.49
CA LEU A 18 -12.92 -5.97 -4.41
C LEU A 18 -12.72 -5.25 -3.06
N SER A 19 -12.09 -5.91 -2.07
CA SER A 19 -11.77 -5.33 -0.76
C SER A 19 -10.55 -4.40 -0.79
N ARG A 20 -9.74 -4.43 -1.84
CA ARG A 20 -8.44 -3.76 -1.89
C ARG A 20 -8.13 -3.15 -3.25
N ILE A 21 -7.24 -2.17 -3.25
CA ILE A 21 -6.55 -1.70 -4.46
C ILE A 21 -5.11 -2.22 -4.39
N ASN A 22 -4.65 -2.88 -5.46
CA ASN A 22 -3.24 -3.25 -5.59
C ASN A 22 -2.49 -2.12 -6.32
N LEU A 23 -1.20 -1.96 -6.03
CA LEU A 23 -0.37 -0.91 -6.64
C LEU A 23 -0.28 -1.01 -8.17
N LEU A 24 -0.46 -2.22 -8.70
CA LEU A 24 -0.40 -2.52 -10.13
C LEU A 24 -1.79 -2.80 -10.73
N ASP A 25 -2.87 -2.50 -10.00
CA ASP A 25 -4.21 -2.56 -10.59
C ASP A 25 -4.26 -1.57 -11.77
N SER A 26 -4.82 -2.01 -12.89
CA SER A 26 -5.04 -1.15 -14.05
C SER A 26 -6.07 -0.05 -13.74
N PRO A 27 -6.09 1.04 -14.52
CA PRO A 27 -7.10 2.09 -14.38
C PRO A 27 -8.55 1.56 -14.35
N ASP A 28 -8.85 0.57 -15.20
CA ASP A 28 -10.18 -0.03 -15.27
C ASP A 28 -10.54 -0.86 -14.02
N GLU A 29 -9.56 -1.56 -13.45
CA GLU A 29 -9.73 -2.31 -12.21
C GLU A 29 -9.95 -1.38 -11.02
N ILE A 30 -9.18 -0.30 -10.92
CA ILE A 30 -9.36 0.74 -9.91
C ILE A 30 -10.77 1.33 -10.02
N ARG A 31 -11.18 1.77 -11.22
CA ARG A 31 -12.53 2.31 -11.46
C ARG A 31 -13.62 1.31 -11.05
N ARG A 32 -13.47 0.04 -11.44
CA ARG A 32 -14.42 -1.03 -11.10
C ARG A 32 -14.52 -1.25 -9.59
N LYS A 33 -13.39 -1.32 -8.90
CA LYS A 33 -13.31 -1.55 -7.45
C LYS A 33 -13.88 -0.38 -6.66
N ILE A 34 -13.53 0.85 -7.02
CA ILE A 34 -14.08 2.07 -6.38
C ILE A 34 -15.58 2.21 -6.66
N LYS A 35 -16.05 1.90 -7.88
CA LYS A 35 -17.49 1.88 -8.17
C LYS A 35 -18.24 0.95 -7.22
N LYS A 36 -17.68 -0.24 -6.96
CA LYS A 36 -18.25 -1.29 -6.10
C LYS A 36 -17.90 -1.16 -4.61
N CYS A 37 -17.14 -0.15 -4.17
CA CYS A 37 -16.81 -0.03 -2.76
C CYS A 37 -18.08 0.28 -1.94
N LYS A 38 -18.12 -0.23 -0.71
CA LYS A 38 -19.20 0.01 0.23
C LYS A 38 -19.16 1.46 0.68
N THR A 39 -20.33 2.07 0.75
CA THR A 39 -20.59 3.40 1.31
C THR A 39 -21.72 3.31 2.31
N ASP A 40 -21.83 4.30 3.18
CA ASP A 40 -23.00 4.41 4.04
C ASP A 40 -24.25 4.91 3.28
N SER A 41 -25.39 4.84 3.95
CA SER A 41 -26.69 5.33 3.44
C SER A 41 -27.06 6.72 3.99
N ILE A 42 -26.11 7.43 4.62
CA ILE A 42 -26.35 8.74 5.21
C ILE A 42 -26.27 9.80 4.11
N LYS A 43 -27.19 10.76 4.14
CA LYS A 43 -27.23 11.84 3.13
C LYS A 43 -25.99 12.74 3.26
N GLY A 44 -25.38 13.06 2.12
CA GLY A 44 -24.19 13.91 2.04
C GLY A 44 -22.89 13.16 2.31
N ILE A 45 -21.78 13.81 1.97
CA ILE A 45 -20.43 13.27 2.14
C ILE A 45 -19.73 14.10 3.21
N GLY A 46 -19.06 13.42 4.14
CA GLY A 46 -18.29 14.09 5.18
C GLY A 46 -17.76 13.10 6.21
N TYR A 47 -16.78 13.55 6.99
CA TYR A 47 -16.20 12.76 8.06
C TYR A 47 -17.16 12.67 9.25
N SER A 48 -17.16 11.51 9.92
CA SER A 48 -17.88 11.30 11.17
C SER A 48 -17.36 10.05 11.85
N PRO A 49 -17.17 10.04 13.19
CA PRO A 49 -16.71 8.85 13.92
C PRO A 49 -17.55 7.60 13.64
N ASP A 50 -18.85 7.76 13.37
CA ASP A 50 -19.80 6.66 13.15
C ASP A 50 -19.92 6.23 11.68
N ARG A 51 -19.11 6.82 10.77
CA ARG A 51 -19.13 6.57 9.32
C ARG A 51 -17.81 6.00 8.83
N PRO A 52 -17.46 4.75 9.19
CA PRO A 52 -16.15 4.18 8.87
C PRO A 52 -15.90 4.09 7.36
N GLU A 53 -16.93 3.80 6.54
CA GLU A 53 -16.80 3.81 5.09
C GLU A 53 -16.49 5.21 4.54
N ALA A 54 -17.19 6.25 5.03
CA ALA A 54 -16.96 7.62 4.57
C ALA A 54 -15.56 8.10 4.94
N ASN A 55 -15.15 7.90 6.20
CA ASN A 55 -13.81 8.27 6.67
C ASN A 55 -12.72 7.57 5.86
N ASN A 56 -12.92 6.28 5.54
CA ASN A 56 -11.97 5.53 4.73
C ASN A 56 -11.82 6.13 3.33
N LEU A 57 -12.92 6.37 2.62
CA LEU A 57 -12.85 6.84 1.24
C LEU A 57 -12.34 8.29 1.14
N LEU A 58 -12.74 9.16 2.08
CA LEU A 58 -12.26 10.53 2.15
C LEU A 58 -10.78 10.59 2.56
N GLY A 59 -10.35 9.76 3.51
CA GLY A 59 -8.93 9.69 3.89
C GLY A 59 -8.04 9.14 2.76
N ILE A 60 -8.55 8.23 1.92
CA ILE A 60 -7.83 7.82 0.70
C ILE A 60 -7.74 9.01 -0.26
N TYR A 61 -8.82 9.76 -0.46
CA TYR A 61 -8.81 10.94 -1.34
C TYR A 61 -7.82 12.00 -0.87
N GLU A 62 -7.78 12.27 0.44
CA GLU A 62 -6.80 13.14 1.11
C GLU A 62 -5.37 12.70 0.76
N ALA A 63 -5.05 11.42 1.00
CA ALA A 63 -3.71 10.89 0.76
C ALA A 63 -3.29 10.93 -0.71
N MET A 64 -4.22 10.72 -1.65
CA MET A 64 -3.89 10.72 -3.08
C MET A 64 -3.75 12.13 -3.65
N THR A 65 -4.48 13.10 -3.10
CA THR A 65 -4.49 14.49 -3.60
C THR A 65 -3.55 15.42 -2.84
N GLY A 66 -3.13 15.05 -1.62
CA GLY A 66 -2.33 15.89 -0.73
C GLY A 66 -3.08 17.07 -0.12
N LYS A 67 -4.41 17.14 -0.32
CA LYS A 67 -5.27 18.16 0.30
C LYS A 67 -5.38 17.93 1.80
N SER A 68 -5.64 18.98 2.56
CA SER A 68 -5.94 18.86 3.99
C SER A 68 -7.35 18.31 4.20
N LYS A 69 -7.60 17.79 5.40
CA LYS A 69 -8.94 17.33 5.80
C LYS A 69 -10.00 18.41 5.63
N GLU A 70 -9.69 19.66 5.97
CA GLU A 70 -10.59 20.81 5.88
C GLU A 70 -10.92 21.15 4.42
N GLU A 71 -9.93 21.07 3.52
CA GLU A 71 -10.15 21.27 2.08
C GLU A 71 -11.07 20.18 1.51
N VAL A 72 -10.85 18.92 1.89
CA VAL A 72 -11.69 17.80 1.47
C VAL A 72 -13.11 17.94 2.03
N GLU A 73 -13.28 18.39 3.29
CA GLU A 73 -14.60 18.67 3.87
C GLU A 73 -15.34 19.80 3.13
N ALA A 74 -14.64 20.87 2.76
CA ALA A 74 -15.21 21.97 1.99
C ALA A 74 -15.66 21.50 0.60
N GLU A 75 -14.88 20.67 -0.08
CA GLU A 75 -15.26 20.08 -1.37
C GLU A 75 -16.41 19.08 -1.23
N ALA A 76 -16.43 18.30 -0.16
CA ALA A 76 -17.48 17.32 0.11
C ALA A 76 -18.87 17.95 0.19
N ALA A 77 -18.97 19.21 0.65
CA ALA A 77 -20.22 19.97 0.66
C ALA A 77 -20.77 20.25 -0.74
N THR A 78 -19.92 20.22 -1.77
CA THR A 78 -20.30 20.45 -3.18
C THR A 78 -20.74 19.17 -3.89
N TRP A 79 -20.42 17.99 -3.34
CA TRP A 79 -20.73 16.72 -3.97
C TRP A 79 -22.15 16.25 -3.63
N VAL A 80 -22.95 16.01 -4.67
CA VAL A 80 -24.37 15.60 -4.54
C VAL A 80 -24.51 14.22 -3.86
N GLY A 81 -23.48 13.37 -3.93
CA GLY A 81 -23.43 12.10 -3.23
C GLY A 81 -22.32 11.18 -3.76
N TRP A 82 -22.30 9.95 -3.26
CA TRP A 82 -21.24 8.96 -3.55
C TRP A 82 -21.05 8.67 -5.05
N GLY A 83 -22.10 8.80 -5.86
CA GLY A 83 -22.03 8.61 -7.31
C GLY A 83 -21.16 9.66 -8.01
N THR A 84 -21.10 10.89 -7.49
CA THR A 84 -20.23 11.96 -7.99
C THR A 84 -18.82 11.82 -7.46
N PHE A 85 -18.67 11.45 -6.19
CA PHE A 85 -17.36 11.36 -5.53
C PHE A 85 -16.54 10.14 -5.95
N LYS A 86 -17.16 8.96 -6.13
CA LYS A 86 -16.43 7.73 -6.49
C LYS A 86 -15.60 7.86 -7.78
N PRO A 87 -16.10 8.47 -8.88
CA PRO A 87 -15.28 8.77 -10.05
C PRO A 87 -14.07 9.66 -9.72
N LEU A 88 -14.25 10.73 -8.94
CA LEU A 88 -13.17 11.64 -8.54
C LEU A 88 -12.09 10.92 -7.73
N LEU A 89 -12.50 10.05 -6.80
CA LEU A 89 -11.59 9.20 -6.04
C LEU A 89 -10.82 8.23 -6.94
N ALA A 90 -11.49 7.61 -7.91
CA ALA A 90 -10.84 6.71 -8.86
C ALA A 90 -9.80 7.46 -9.72
N ASP A 91 -10.14 8.66 -10.20
CA ASP A 91 -9.23 9.49 -10.98
C ASP A 91 -8.00 9.92 -10.15
N ALA A 92 -8.20 10.35 -8.90
CA ALA A 92 -7.11 10.70 -8.00
C ALA A 92 -6.17 9.50 -7.73
N LEU A 93 -6.73 8.31 -7.49
CA LEU A 93 -5.95 7.08 -7.32
C LEU A 93 -5.13 6.74 -8.57
N ILE A 94 -5.74 6.82 -9.74
CA ILE A 94 -5.06 6.52 -11.01
C ILE A 94 -3.92 7.49 -11.24
N ALA A 95 -4.18 8.80 -11.13
CA ALA A 95 -3.16 9.82 -11.33
C ALA A 95 -1.99 9.68 -10.34
N HIS A 96 -2.27 9.26 -9.10
CA HIS A 96 -1.24 9.04 -8.10
C HIS A 96 -0.39 7.79 -8.39
N LEU A 97 -1.01 6.70 -8.87
CA LEU A 97 -0.33 5.44 -9.12
C LEU A 97 0.39 5.37 -10.48
N GLU A 98 -0.08 6.11 -11.48
CA GLU A 98 0.49 6.13 -12.83
C GLU A 98 2.02 6.32 -12.87
N PRO A 99 2.64 7.32 -12.21
CA PRO A 99 4.09 7.48 -12.24
C PRO A 99 4.84 6.30 -11.59
N LEU A 100 4.27 5.71 -10.54
CA LEU A 100 4.82 4.52 -9.89
C LEU A 100 4.75 3.31 -10.82
N GLN A 101 3.62 3.11 -11.50
CA GLN A 101 3.41 2.00 -12.43
C GLN A 101 4.31 2.11 -13.65
N ALA A 102 4.51 3.32 -14.18
CA ALA A 102 5.46 3.59 -15.27
C ALA A 102 6.88 3.21 -14.85
N ARG A 103 7.33 3.70 -13.68
CA ARG A 103 8.68 3.38 -13.18
C ARG A 103 8.86 1.88 -12.89
N TYR A 104 7.82 1.23 -12.36
CA TYR A 104 7.82 -0.22 -12.16
C TYR A 104 8.00 -0.97 -13.48
N ALA A 105 7.27 -0.57 -14.53
CA ALA A 105 7.35 -1.20 -15.84
C ALA A 105 8.75 -1.06 -16.47
N GLU A 106 9.38 0.11 -16.35
CA GLU A 106 10.77 0.33 -16.76
C GLU A 106 11.73 -0.63 -16.03
N LEU A 107 11.65 -0.70 -14.70
CA LEU A 107 12.55 -1.51 -13.89
C LEU A 107 12.40 -3.01 -14.13
N VAL A 108 11.17 -3.50 -14.32
CA VAL A 108 10.91 -4.92 -14.59
C VAL A 108 11.35 -5.32 -16.00
N ALA A 109 11.41 -4.38 -16.94
CA ALA A 109 11.95 -4.61 -18.27
C ALA A 109 13.50 -4.71 -18.30
N GLU A 110 14.18 -4.35 -17.19
CA GLU A 110 15.64 -4.40 -17.03
C GLU A 110 16.06 -5.46 -15.99
N PRO A 111 15.90 -6.77 -16.28
CA PRO A 111 16.13 -7.84 -15.30
C PRO A 111 17.58 -7.89 -14.77
N GLU A 112 18.56 -7.54 -15.60
CA GLU A 112 19.97 -7.52 -15.20
C GLU A 112 20.27 -6.40 -14.19
N TYR A 113 19.68 -5.22 -14.38
CA TYR A 113 19.78 -4.14 -13.41
C TYR A 113 19.11 -4.52 -12.09
N LEU A 114 17.92 -5.12 -12.14
CA LEU A 114 17.25 -5.61 -10.94
C LEU A 114 18.09 -6.67 -10.20
N ALA A 115 18.69 -7.60 -10.94
CA ALA A 115 19.57 -8.61 -10.36
C ALA A 115 20.84 -8.00 -9.74
N SER A 116 21.43 -6.96 -10.36
CA SER A 116 22.59 -6.30 -9.79
C SER A 116 22.26 -5.59 -8.47
N VAL A 117 21.15 -4.85 -8.41
CA VAL A 117 20.68 -4.18 -7.18
C VAL A 117 20.40 -5.20 -6.07
N LEU A 118 19.75 -6.32 -6.39
CA LEU A 118 19.49 -7.38 -5.41
C LEU A 118 20.77 -8.04 -4.91
N ARG A 119 21.76 -8.27 -5.79
CA ARG A 119 23.06 -8.83 -5.41
C ARG A 119 23.82 -7.88 -4.49
N GLU A 120 23.91 -6.60 -4.85
CA GLU A 120 24.57 -5.58 -4.01
C GLU A 120 23.92 -5.50 -2.62
N GLY A 121 22.58 -5.50 -2.56
CA GLY A 121 21.85 -5.53 -1.29
C GLY A 121 22.11 -6.81 -0.48
N ALA A 122 22.20 -7.96 -1.13
CA ALA A 122 22.50 -9.23 -0.48
C ALA A 122 23.92 -9.27 0.09
N GLU A 123 24.92 -8.78 -0.66
CA GLU A 123 26.32 -8.70 -0.21
C GLU A 123 26.44 -7.78 1.02
N ALA A 124 25.83 -6.59 0.98
CA ALA A 124 25.84 -5.66 2.11
C ALA A 124 25.12 -6.22 3.35
N ALA A 125 23.99 -6.92 3.13
CA ALA A 125 23.26 -7.58 4.21
C ALA A 125 24.07 -8.73 4.83
N ASP A 126 24.74 -9.53 4.00
CA ASP A 126 25.55 -10.67 4.46
C ASP A 126 26.72 -10.22 5.33
N GLU A 127 27.42 -9.14 4.96
CA GLU A 127 28.52 -8.59 5.78
C GLU A 127 28.08 -8.30 7.22
N THR A 128 26.89 -7.73 7.38
CA THR A 128 26.34 -7.38 8.70
C THR A 128 25.76 -8.62 9.41
N ALA A 129 25.01 -9.45 8.69
CA ALA A 129 24.34 -10.62 9.24
C ALA A 129 25.34 -11.69 9.68
N SER A 130 26.39 -11.93 8.88
CA SER A 130 27.44 -12.91 9.17
C SER A 130 28.18 -12.61 10.46
N ARG A 131 28.44 -11.33 10.78
CA ARG A 131 29.03 -10.93 12.07
C ARG A 131 28.11 -11.28 13.24
N THR A 132 26.84 -10.89 13.15
CA THR A 132 25.85 -11.16 14.20
C THR A 132 25.66 -12.67 14.41
N LEU A 133 25.59 -13.43 13.30
CA LEU A 133 25.47 -14.88 13.32
C LEU A 133 26.70 -15.55 13.94
N ALA A 134 27.90 -15.05 13.65
CA ALA A 134 29.15 -15.55 14.24
C ALA A 134 29.14 -15.38 15.76
N ASP A 135 28.75 -14.20 16.26
CA ASP A 135 28.70 -13.91 17.69
C ASP A 135 27.64 -14.77 18.40
N ALA A 136 26.45 -14.92 17.80
CA ALA A 136 25.41 -15.80 18.31
C ALA A 136 25.87 -17.26 18.36
N LYS A 137 26.57 -17.74 17.31
CA LYS A 137 27.13 -19.09 17.26
C LYS A 137 28.15 -19.34 18.37
N ARG A 138 29.08 -18.40 18.58
CA ARG A 138 30.07 -18.48 19.67
C ARG A 138 29.40 -18.50 21.04
N ALA A 139 28.39 -17.65 21.27
CA ALA A 139 27.65 -17.61 22.53
C ALA A 139 26.91 -18.93 22.83
N MET A 140 26.46 -19.62 21.79
CA MET A 140 25.81 -20.94 21.88
C MET A 140 26.80 -22.12 21.96
N GLY A 141 28.11 -21.85 21.91
CA GLY A 141 29.15 -22.88 21.96
C GLY A 141 29.40 -23.60 20.62
N PHE A 142 28.92 -23.07 19.50
CA PHE A 142 29.26 -23.60 18.18
C PHE A 142 30.66 -23.14 17.76
N THR A 143 31.39 -24.03 17.11
CA THR A 143 32.64 -23.71 16.43
C THR A 143 32.36 -23.09 15.06
N LEU A 144 33.05 -22.00 14.74
CA LEU A 144 32.96 -21.38 13.43
C LEU A 144 33.95 -22.01 12.44
N PRO A 145 33.68 -21.92 11.12
CA PRO A 145 34.62 -22.37 10.10
C PRO A 145 35.99 -21.70 10.28
N GLY A 146 37.05 -22.49 10.35
CA GLY A 146 38.43 -22.01 10.56
C GLY A 146 38.82 -21.77 12.03
N GLU A 147 37.88 -21.88 12.98
CA GLU A 147 38.21 -21.85 14.42
C GLU A 147 38.47 -23.26 14.95
N THR A 148 39.48 -23.41 15.80
CA THR A 148 39.77 -24.68 16.49
C THR A 148 38.74 -24.90 17.60
N PRO A 149 38.17 -26.11 17.76
CA PRO A 149 37.23 -26.38 18.84
C PRO A 149 37.86 -26.10 20.21
N LYS A 150 37.18 -25.30 21.03
CA LYS A 150 37.55 -25.10 22.43
C LYS A 150 36.96 -26.26 23.23
N PHE A 151 37.71 -27.36 23.32
CA PHE A 151 37.48 -28.46 24.26
C PHE A 151 38.14 -28.16 25.60
#